data_AF-A0A973YV14-F1
#
_entry.id   AF-A0A973YV14-F1
#
_cell.length_a   1.000
_cell.length_b   1.000
_cell.length_c   1.000
_cell.angle_alpha   90.00
_cell.angle_beta   90.00
_cell.angle_gamma   90.00
#
_symmetry.space_group_name_H-M   'P 1'
#
loop_
_entity.id
_entity.type
_entity.pdbx_description
1 polymer ?
#
loop_
_entity_poly.entity_id
_entity_poly.type
_entity_poly.pdbx_seq_one_letter_code
_entity_poly.pdbx_strand_id
1 'polypeptide(L)'
;LPYGAGAFVCRDHRAMTLLAEEADYVFDGPASTRYMARYRRLGQYIPEGSKSGAAAAAVYVTHRVLPLDHAHFGQIPRQTVLAAEAFHARAQRFAAAVADVVHAQVPFAPDSNIVCVALNPVGNTDVARANAFVRLLHEELRCDPQRPLQVKEFFGSMTTLRPEALGTAELHRIATELGLDPATFDGDADRLAILRHTLMNPWLIDRENGISYIDRYFEFLEARVRDLRRGVSVSA
;
A
#
# COMPACT_ATOMS: atom_id res chain seq x y z
N LEU A 1 6.72 -11.17 9.41
CA LEU A 1 6.25 -12.57 9.59
C LEU A 1 6.02 -13.15 8.20
N PRO A 2 6.44 -14.40 7.93
CA PRO A 2 6.08 -15.09 6.68
C PRO A 2 4.56 -15.20 6.51
N TYR A 3 4.11 -15.31 5.26
CA TYR A 3 2.68 -15.44 4.94
C TYR A 3 2.02 -16.65 5.60
N GLY A 4 0.72 -16.55 5.84
CA GLY A 4 -0.06 -17.57 6.57
C GLY A 4 -0.16 -17.33 8.09
N ALA A 5 -0.01 -16.08 8.53
CA ALA A 5 -0.12 -15.68 9.93
C ALA A 5 -1.08 -14.49 10.11
N GLY A 6 -2.38 -14.78 10.14
CA GLY A 6 -3.43 -13.81 10.49
C GLY A 6 -3.78 -13.86 11.98
N ALA A 7 -4.54 -12.88 12.45
CA ALA A 7 -5.06 -12.86 13.82
C ALA A 7 -6.44 -12.19 13.87
N PHE A 8 -7.29 -12.71 14.76
CA PHE A 8 -8.53 -12.07 15.18
C PHE A 8 -8.41 -11.71 16.66
N VAL A 9 -8.71 -10.47 17.01
CA VAL A 9 -8.66 -9.99 18.40
C VAL A 9 -10.04 -9.47 18.77
N CYS A 10 -10.67 -10.09 19.75
CA CYS A 10 -11.92 -9.62 20.32
C CYS A 10 -11.66 -8.91 21.65
N ARG A 11 -12.35 -7.79 21.87
CA ARG A 11 -12.31 -7.09 23.18
C ARG A 11 -12.80 -7.98 24.31
N ASP A 12 -13.85 -8.76 24.06
CA ASP A 12 -14.48 -9.65 25.03
C ASP A 12 -14.40 -11.11 24.55
N HIS A 13 -13.62 -11.91 25.27
CA HIS A 13 -13.39 -13.30 24.95
C HIS A 13 -14.65 -14.19 25.09
N ARG A 14 -15.68 -13.71 25.80
CA ARG A 14 -16.98 -14.41 25.87
C ARG A 14 -17.64 -14.53 24.50
N ALA A 15 -17.35 -13.63 23.56
CA ALA A 15 -17.87 -13.72 22.19
C ALA A 15 -17.46 -15.01 21.47
N MET A 16 -16.35 -15.65 21.86
CA MET A 16 -15.90 -16.91 21.27
C MET A 16 -16.95 -18.02 21.36
N THR A 17 -17.80 -18.01 22.38
CA THR A 17 -18.84 -19.05 22.50
C THR A 17 -19.93 -18.95 21.44
N LEU A 18 -20.08 -17.80 20.78
CA LEU A 18 -20.99 -17.63 19.64
C LEU A 18 -20.45 -18.27 18.36
N LEU A 19 -19.15 -18.57 18.33
CA LEU A 19 -18.46 -19.25 17.22
C LEU A 19 -18.26 -20.73 17.50
N ALA A 20 -18.71 -21.22 18.66
CA ALA A 20 -18.45 -22.56 19.11
C ALA A 20 -19.26 -23.57 18.31
N GLU A 21 -18.58 -24.39 17.53
CA GLU A 21 -19.16 -25.57 16.89
C GLU A 21 -18.69 -26.82 17.64
N GLU A 22 -19.66 -27.65 18.06
CA GLU A 22 -19.37 -28.93 18.71
C GLU A 22 -19.19 -30.00 17.63
N ALA A 23 -17.97 -30.52 17.51
CA ALA A 23 -17.67 -31.67 16.67
C ALA A 23 -17.45 -32.90 17.57
N ASP A 24 -18.45 -33.78 17.62
CA ASP A 24 -18.47 -34.98 18.49
C ASP A 24 -17.31 -35.95 18.28
N TYR A 25 -16.59 -35.86 17.16
CA TYR A 25 -15.57 -36.83 16.72
C TYR A 25 -14.12 -36.39 16.92
N VAL A 26 -13.85 -35.18 17.45
CA VAL A 26 -12.47 -34.64 17.58
C VAL A 26 -12.04 -34.44 19.04
N PHE A 27 -12.97 -34.42 19.98
CA PHE A 27 -12.70 -33.93 21.33
C PHE A 27 -13.12 -34.91 22.43
N ASP A 28 -12.24 -35.85 22.77
CA ASP A 28 -12.48 -36.79 23.87
C ASP A 28 -12.42 -36.12 25.25
N GLY A 29 -13.39 -36.44 26.11
CA GLY A 29 -13.46 -36.07 27.53
C GLY A 29 -14.27 -34.79 27.84
N PRO A 30 -14.73 -34.64 29.10
CA PRO A 30 -15.58 -33.53 29.52
C PRO A 30 -14.86 -32.18 29.35
N ALA A 31 -15.58 -31.18 28.85
CA ALA A 31 -15.06 -29.81 28.76
C ALA A 31 -14.68 -29.29 30.16
N SER A 32 -13.49 -28.70 30.29
CA SER A 32 -13.06 -28.14 31.58
C SER A 32 -13.96 -26.98 31.98
N THR A 33 -14.40 -26.97 33.24
CA THR A 33 -15.18 -25.86 33.83
C THR A 33 -14.35 -24.61 34.08
N ARG A 34 -13.01 -24.72 34.06
CA ARG A 34 -12.11 -23.58 34.23
C ARG A 34 -12.06 -22.77 32.95
N TYR A 35 -12.41 -21.49 33.04
CA TYR A 35 -12.55 -20.56 31.90
C TYR A 35 -11.44 -20.71 30.85
N MET A 36 -10.17 -20.53 31.21
CA MET A 36 -9.06 -20.62 30.24
C MET A 36 -8.76 -22.03 29.74
N ALA A 37 -9.12 -23.07 30.49
CA ALA A 37 -8.89 -24.45 30.08
C ALA A 37 -9.92 -24.90 29.01
N ARG A 38 -11.14 -24.36 29.06
CA ARG A 38 -12.18 -24.55 28.04
C ARG A 38 -11.70 -24.17 26.63
N TYR A 39 -10.95 -23.08 26.50
CA TYR A 39 -10.50 -22.54 25.21
C TYR A 39 -9.21 -23.17 24.68
N ARG A 40 -8.67 -24.19 25.35
CA ARG A 40 -7.48 -24.94 24.85
C ARG A 40 -7.80 -25.75 23.59
N ARG A 41 -9.07 -26.12 23.39
CA ARG A 41 -9.58 -26.73 22.15
C ARG A 41 -9.81 -25.65 21.10
N LEU A 42 -8.74 -24.98 20.67
CA LEU A 42 -8.79 -23.80 19.82
C LEU A 42 -9.66 -24.00 18.56
N GLY A 43 -9.60 -25.19 17.95
CA GLY A 43 -10.37 -25.53 16.74
C GLY A 43 -11.89 -25.42 16.89
N GLN A 44 -12.43 -25.39 18.12
CA GLN A 44 -13.86 -25.17 18.36
C GLN A 44 -14.27 -23.70 18.21
N TYR A 45 -13.32 -22.76 18.31
CA TYR A 45 -13.61 -21.33 18.46
C TYR A 45 -13.11 -20.49 17.27
N ILE A 46 -12.75 -21.14 16.17
CA ILE A 46 -12.23 -20.51 14.96
C ILE A 46 -12.92 -21.10 13.73
N PRO A 47 -13.01 -20.35 12.62
CA PRO A 47 -13.63 -20.86 11.39
C PRO A 47 -12.73 -21.88 10.65
N GLU A 48 -11.44 -21.93 10.97
CA GLU A 48 -10.46 -22.80 10.33
C GLU A 48 -10.37 -24.18 11.00
N GLY A 49 -9.88 -25.18 10.27
CA GLY A 49 -9.58 -26.52 10.80
C GLY A 49 -8.13 -26.66 11.28
N SER A 50 -7.47 -27.74 10.85
CA SER A 50 -6.06 -27.99 11.12
C SER A 50 -5.17 -26.81 10.69
N LYS A 51 -4.26 -26.38 11.57
CA LYS A 51 -3.44 -25.18 11.39
C LYS A 51 -2.02 -25.40 11.90
N SER A 52 -1.05 -24.72 11.26
CA SER A 52 0.37 -24.90 11.56
C SER A 52 0.74 -24.37 12.95
N GLY A 53 1.24 -25.25 13.82
CA GLY A 53 1.88 -24.86 15.08
C GLY A 53 3.16 -24.03 14.85
N ALA A 54 3.84 -24.22 13.72
CA ALA A 54 5.03 -23.45 13.37
C ALA A 54 4.72 -21.97 13.11
N ALA A 55 3.54 -21.65 12.56
CA ALA A 55 3.10 -20.26 12.39
C ALA A 55 2.95 -19.56 13.77
N ALA A 56 2.34 -20.25 14.74
CA ALA A 56 2.22 -19.73 16.10
C ALA A 56 3.59 -19.55 16.77
N ALA A 57 4.52 -20.50 16.58
CA ALA A 57 5.88 -20.40 17.08
C ALA A 57 6.65 -19.22 16.46
N ALA A 58 6.52 -18.99 15.15
CA ALA A 58 7.16 -17.86 14.46
C ALA A 58 6.67 -16.51 14.98
N VAL A 59 5.36 -16.37 15.20
CA VAL A 59 4.75 -15.17 15.82
C VAL A 59 5.26 -15.00 17.25
N TYR A 60 5.24 -16.07 18.05
CA TYR A 60 5.71 -16.04 19.43
C TYR A 60 7.17 -15.58 19.52
N VAL A 61 8.07 -16.22 18.78
CA VAL A 61 9.49 -15.85 18.78
C VAL A 61 9.67 -14.40 18.32
N THR A 62 8.97 -13.97 17.28
CA THR A 62 9.01 -12.58 16.81
C THR A 62 8.62 -11.60 17.92
N HIS A 63 7.52 -11.85 18.65
CA HIS A 63 7.07 -10.99 19.74
C HIS A 63 7.98 -11.05 20.99
N ARG A 64 8.76 -12.13 21.16
CA ARG A 64 9.76 -12.23 22.24
C ARG A 64 11.04 -11.46 21.90
N VAL A 65 11.44 -11.45 20.63
CA VAL A 65 12.63 -10.72 20.16
C VAL A 65 12.32 -9.23 19.98
N LEU A 66 11.13 -8.90 19.46
CA LEU A 66 10.61 -7.56 19.28
C LEU A 66 9.29 -7.42 20.05
N PRO A 67 9.34 -7.11 21.35
CA PRO A 67 8.15 -6.84 22.14
C PRO A 67 7.20 -5.83 21.47
N LEU A 68 5.90 -6.06 21.62
CA LEU A 68 4.83 -5.22 21.04
C LEU A 68 4.65 -3.92 21.83
N ASP A 69 5.69 -3.10 21.88
CA ASP A 69 5.71 -1.78 22.49
C ASP A 69 6.39 -0.76 21.55
N HIS A 70 6.37 0.52 21.95
CA HIS A 70 6.92 1.60 21.16
C HIS A 70 8.46 1.61 21.09
N ALA A 71 9.14 0.99 22.05
CA ALA A 71 10.60 0.98 22.15
C ALA A 71 11.24 -0.12 21.28
N HIS A 72 10.48 -1.17 20.94
CA HIS A 72 10.95 -2.31 20.16
C HIS A 72 10.22 -2.44 18.82
N PHE A 73 9.11 -3.18 18.78
CA PHE A 73 8.37 -3.40 17.53
C PHE A 73 7.92 -2.08 16.91
N GLY A 74 7.52 -1.10 17.73
CA GLY A 74 7.08 0.23 17.31
C GLY A 74 8.15 1.07 16.62
N GLN A 75 9.44 0.74 16.75
CA GLN A 75 10.50 1.41 16.00
C GLN A 75 10.40 1.12 14.50
N ILE A 76 9.96 -0.07 14.11
CA ILE A 76 9.80 -0.45 12.69
C ILE A 76 8.73 0.41 12.00
N PRO A 77 7.44 0.42 12.44
CA PRO A 77 6.43 1.27 11.81
C PRO A 77 6.78 2.76 11.94
N ARG A 78 7.44 3.19 13.02
CA ARG A 78 7.96 4.56 13.12
C ARG A 78 8.87 4.92 11.94
N GLN A 79 9.82 4.06 11.56
CA GLN A 79 10.65 4.31 10.37
C GLN A 79 9.84 4.38 9.09
N THR A 80 8.81 3.54 8.94
CA THR A 80 7.94 3.56 7.75
C THR A 80 7.08 4.82 7.65
N VAL A 81 6.63 5.38 8.78
CA VAL A 81 5.90 6.65 8.82
C VAL A 81 6.82 7.81 8.48
N LEU A 82 8.03 7.86 9.05
CA LEU A 82 9.04 8.86 8.69
C LEU A 82 9.41 8.81 7.20
N ALA A 83 9.48 7.61 6.63
CA ALA A 83 9.69 7.44 5.19
C ALA A 83 8.51 7.99 4.37
N ALA A 84 7.26 7.83 4.84
CA ALA A 84 6.09 8.38 4.19
C ALA A 84 6.03 9.91 4.24
N GLU A 85 6.41 10.51 5.37
CA GLU A 85 6.54 11.97 5.51
C GLU A 85 7.61 12.52 4.54
N ALA A 86 8.79 11.88 4.50
CA ALA A 86 9.86 12.26 3.59
C ALA A 86 9.45 12.09 2.12
N PHE A 87 8.76 11.00 1.78
CA PHE A 87 8.21 10.74 0.46
C PHE A 87 7.20 11.82 0.06
N HIS A 88 6.27 12.16 0.94
CA HIS A 88 5.27 13.20 0.69
C HIS A 88 5.93 14.56 0.43
N ALA A 89 6.89 14.96 1.27
CA ALA A 89 7.64 16.20 1.07
C ALA A 89 8.45 16.20 -0.24
N ARG A 90 9.06 15.06 -0.61
CA ARG A 90 9.79 14.94 -1.88
C ARG A 90 8.86 14.92 -3.09
N ALA A 91 7.65 14.36 -2.96
CA ALA A 91 6.61 14.38 -3.99
C ALA A 91 6.14 15.81 -4.31
N GLN A 92 6.01 16.67 -3.29
CA GLN A 92 5.71 18.09 -3.49
C GLN A 92 6.82 18.80 -4.27
N ARG A 93 8.09 18.55 -3.91
CA ARG A 93 9.25 19.09 -4.67
C ARG A 93 9.29 18.56 -6.11
N PHE A 94 8.98 17.27 -6.29
CA PHE A 94 8.87 16.66 -7.61
C PHE A 94 7.78 17.34 -8.44
N ALA A 95 6.58 17.53 -7.89
CA ALA A 95 5.49 18.20 -8.57
C ALA A 95 5.87 19.61 -9.06
N ALA A 96 6.59 20.37 -8.23
CA ALA A 96 7.12 21.68 -8.63
C ALA A 96 8.17 21.58 -9.74
N ALA A 97 9.06 20.58 -9.68
CA ALA A 97 10.13 20.39 -10.65
C ALA A 97 9.61 20.00 -12.05
N VAL A 98 8.51 19.23 -12.13
CA VAL A 98 7.94 18.75 -13.40
C VAL A 98 6.67 19.50 -13.83
N ALA A 99 6.34 20.62 -13.18
CA ALA A 99 5.12 21.39 -13.42
C ALA A 99 4.99 21.91 -14.87
N ASP A 100 6.10 21.98 -15.61
CA ASP A 100 6.14 22.36 -17.02
C ASP A 100 5.61 21.25 -17.95
N VAL A 101 5.65 19.99 -17.51
CA VAL A 101 5.31 18.83 -18.35
C VAL A 101 4.16 17.98 -17.83
N VAL A 102 3.96 17.92 -16.51
CA VAL A 102 2.93 17.10 -15.83
C VAL A 102 2.41 17.82 -14.59
N HIS A 103 1.09 17.81 -14.40
CA HIS A 103 0.46 18.05 -13.10
C HIS A 103 0.62 16.80 -12.23
N ALA A 104 1.31 16.92 -11.11
CA ALA A 104 1.49 15.82 -10.15
C ALA A 104 1.07 16.25 -8.76
N GLN A 105 0.43 15.37 -8.01
CA GLN A 105 0.07 15.62 -6.62
C GLN A 105 -0.05 14.33 -5.81
N VAL A 106 -0.01 14.48 -4.49
CA VAL A 106 -0.38 13.41 -3.56
C VAL A 106 -1.85 13.64 -3.18
N PRO A 107 -2.80 12.82 -3.67
CA PRO A 107 -4.22 13.09 -3.52
C PRO A 107 -4.66 13.05 -2.05
N PHE A 108 -4.03 12.22 -1.22
CA PHE A 108 -4.34 12.10 0.21
C PHE A 108 -3.06 12.20 1.03
N ALA A 109 -3.09 13.05 2.06
CA ALA A 109 -2.04 13.04 3.07
C ALA A 109 -1.93 11.61 3.67
N PRO A 110 -0.73 11.04 3.77
CA PRO A 110 -0.60 9.68 4.25
C PRO A 110 -0.84 9.59 5.77
N ASP A 111 -1.85 8.81 6.18
CA ASP A 111 -2.09 8.50 7.60
C ASP A 111 -1.13 7.42 8.15
N SER A 112 -0.46 6.69 7.26
CA SER A 112 0.46 5.60 7.58
C SER A 112 1.58 5.52 6.55
N ASN A 113 2.06 4.32 6.20
CA ASN A 113 3.19 4.11 5.29
C ASN A 113 2.80 3.88 3.82
N ILE A 114 1.57 4.25 3.44
CA ILE A 114 1.12 4.18 2.04
C ILE A 114 0.96 5.60 1.51
N VAL A 115 1.67 5.90 0.42
CA VAL A 115 1.57 7.17 -0.30
C VAL A 115 1.18 6.90 -1.73
N CYS A 116 0.33 7.75 -2.29
CA CYS A 116 -0.03 7.69 -3.69
C CYS A 116 0.39 8.96 -4.43
N VAL A 117 0.65 8.83 -5.73
CA VAL A 117 0.96 9.97 -6.61
C VAL A 117 0.03 9.90 -7.82
N ALA A 118 -0.76 10.95 -8.01
CA ALA A 118 -1.56 11.15 -9.21
C ALA A 118 -0.79 12.04 -10.18
N LEU A 119 -0.85 11.70 -11.48
CA LEU A 119 -0.13 12.42 -12.52
C LEU A 119 -1.05 12.63 -13.74
N ASN A 120 -0.97 13.80 -14.35
CA ASN A 120 -1.65 14.13 -15.59
C ASN A 120 -0.75 15.01 -16.49
N PRO A 121 -0.52 14.67 -17.77
CA PRO A 121 0.21 15.54 -18.69
C PRO A 121 -0.38 16.96 -18.77
N VAL A 122 0.48 17.98 -18.75
CA VAL A 122 0.04 19.38 -18.92
C VAL A 122 -0.70 19.54 -20.25
N GLY A 123 -1.84 20.22 -20.20
CA GLY A 123 -2.74 20.44 -21.35
C GLY A 123 -3.71 19.30 -21.64
N ASN A 124 -3.66 18.20 -20.88
CA ASN A 124 -4.64 17.12 -20.99
C ASN A 124 -5.81 17.32 -20.01
N THR A 125 -7.05 17.27 -20.50
CA THR A 125 -8.26 17.32 -19.66
C THR A 125 -9.01 15.99 -19.57
N ASP A 126 -8.54 14.97 -20.31
CA ASP A 126 -9.22 13.66 -20.47
C ASP A 126 -8.64 12.59 -19.53
N VAL A 127 -9.48 12.01 -18.67
CA VAL A 127 -9.10 10.95 -17.72
C VAL A 127 -8.54 9.71 -18.41
N ALA A 128 -9.04 9.33 -19.59
CA ALA A 128 -8.54 8.17 -20.32
C ALA A 128 -7.06 8.33 -20.69
N ARG A 129 -6.68 9.54 -21.12
CA ARG A 129 -5.29 9.89 -21.45
C ARG A 129 -4.41 9.98 -20.21
N ALA A 130 -4.92 10.52 -19.10
CA ALA A 130 -4.20 10.52 -17.82
C ALA A 130 -3.93 9.08 -17.34
N ASN A 131 -4.94 8.21 -17.44
CA ASN A 131 -4.82 6.79 -17.10
C ASN A 131 -3.79 6.07 -17.98
N ALA A 132 -3.81 6.31 -19.29
CA ALA A 132 -2.82 5.74 -20.20
C ALA A 132 -1.40 6.17 -19.83
N PHE A 133 -1.21 7.45 -19.49
CA PHE A 133 0.08 7.97 -19.05
C PHE A 133 0.59 7.31 -17.77
N VAL A 134 -0.26 7.19 -16.74
CA VAL A 134 0.11 6.51 -15.48
C VAL A 134 0.39 5.03 -15.70
N ARG A 135 -0.35 4.36 -16.59
CA ARG A 135 -0.07 2.95 -16.95
C ARG A 135 1.30 2.79 -17.58
N LEU A 136 1.71 3.69 -18.49
CA LEU A 136 3.06 3.67 -19.07
C LEU A 136 4.15 3.83 -18.01
N LEU A 137 3.96 4.73 -17.04
CA LEU A 137 4.88 4.85 -15.90
C LEU A 137 4.90 3.57 -15.05
N HIS A 138 3.74 2.94 -14.84
CA HIS A 138 3.66 1.71 -14.06
C HIS A 138 4.32 0.51 -14.76
N GLU A 139 4.33 0.44 -16.09
CA GLU A 139 5.08 -0.60 -16.84
C GLU A 139 6.58 -0.57 -16.51
N GLU A 140 7.14 0.61 -16.26
CA GLU A 140 8.53 0.77 -15.82
C GLU A 140 8.74 0.29 -14.37
N LEU A 141 7.71 0.29 -13.54
CA LEU A 141 7.78 -0.03 -12.11
C LEU A 141 7.34 -1.47 -11.76
N ARG A 142 6.57 -2.13 -12.63
CA ARG A 142 6.06 -3.48 -12.37
C ARG A 142 7.11 -4.55 -12.67
N CYS A 143 7.02 -5.66 -11.96
CA CYS A 143 7.77 -6.87 -12.32
C CYS A 143 7.20 -7.50 -13.61
N ASP A 144 8.08 -7.93 -14.50
CA ASP A 144 7.75 -8.76 -15.66
C ASP A 144 8.33 -10.17 -15.42
N PRO A 145 7.50 -11.22 -15.26
CA PRO A 145 7.96 -12.58 -15.06
C PRO A 145 8.88 -13.11 -16.17
N GLN A 146 8.84 -12.49 -17.36
CA GLN A 146 9.67 -12.86 -18.50
C GLN A 146 11.05 -12.19 -18.49
N ARG A 147 11.32 -11.26 -17.57
CA ARG A 147 12.57 -10.50 -17.49
C ARG A 147 13.23 -10.64 -16.13
N PRO A 148 14.58 -10.62 -16.05
CA PRO A 148 15.28 -10.59 -14.77
C PRO A 148 14.90 -9.36 -13.95
N LEU A 149 14.68 -9.51 -12.64
CA LEU A 149 14.32 -8.40 -11.74
C LEU A 149 15.40 -7.31 -11.68
N GLN A 150 16.66 -7.66 -11.91
CA GLN A 150 17.82 -6.77 -11.85
C GLN A 150 17.79 -5.67 -12.92
N VAL A 151 16.93 -5.76 -13.92
CA VAL A 151 16.74 -4.69 -14.92
C VAL A 151 15.90 -3.53 -14.38
N LYS A 152 15.24 -3.69 -13.23
CA LYS A 152 14.39 -2.69 -12.61
C LYS A 152 15.15 -1.95 -11.51
N GLU A 153 15.19 -0.63 -11.60
CA GLU A 153 15.78 0.23 -10.56
C GLU A 153 14.85 0.37 -9.35
N PHE A 154 13.54 0.46 -9.61
CA PHE A 154 12.52 0.68 -8.58
C PHE A 154 11.27 -0.16 -8.86
N PHE A 155 10.55 -0.47 -7.77
CA PHE A 155 9.28 -1.16 -7.82
C PHE A 155 8.16 -0.27 -7.30
N GLY A 156 7.00 -0.37 -7.94
CA GLY A 156 5.82 0.38 -7.56
C GLY A 156 4.56 -0.38 -7.94
N SER A 157 3.44 0.04 -7.37
CA SER A 157 2.13 -0.49 -7.75
C SER A 157 1.25 0.62 -8.31
N MET A 158 0.15 0.24 -8.93
CA MET A 158 -0.88 1.17 -9.40
C MET A 158 -2.23 0.78 -8.77
N THR A 159 -3.06 1.79 -8.52
CA THR A 159 -4.45 1.60 -8.11
C THR A 159 -5.34 2.63 -8.77
N THR A 160 -6.64 2.61 -8.49
CA THR A 160 -7.60 3.52 -9.11
C THR A 160 -8.47 4.21 -8.08
N LEU A 161 -8.68 5.52 -8.22
CA LEU A 161 -9.67 6.29 -7.47
C LEU A 161 -10.99 6.28 -8.22
N ARG A 162 -12.05 5.85 -7.54
CA ARG A 162 -13.41 5.79 -8.07
C ARG A 162 -14.21 7.00 -7.58
N PRO A 163 -14.88 7.76 -8.46
CA PRO A 163 -15.73 8.89 -8.09
C PRO A 163 -16.69 8.59 -6.94
N GLU A 164 -17.30 7.40 -6.92
CA GLU A 164 -18.30 7.01 -5.92
C GLU A 164 -17.68 6.86 -4.51
N ALA A 165 -16.42 6.45 -4.44
CA ALA A 165 -15.70 6.28 -3.17
C ALA A 165 -15.09 7.60 -2.66
N LEU A 166 -14.76 8.53 -3.57
CA LEU A 166 -14.20 9.84 -3.25
C LEU A 166 -15.24 10.82 -2.71
N GLY A 167 -16.45 10.77 -3.27
CA GLY A 167 -17.44 11.83 -3.11
C GLY A 167 -17.13 13.06 -3.98
N THR A 168 -18.15 13.88 -4.19
CA THR A 168 -18.12 14.96 -5.18
C THR A 168 -17.07 16.03 -4.89
N ALA A 169 -16.94 16.47 -3.63
CA ALA A 169 -16.01 17.54 -3.27
C ALA A 169 -14.54 17.15 -3.52
N GLU A 170 -14.18 15.93 -3.15
CA GLU A 170 -12.82 15.45 -3.27
C GLU A 170 -12.44 15.14 -4.71
N LEU A 171 -13.38 14.59 -5.49
CA LEU A 171 -13.22 14.44 -6.93
C LEU A 171 -12.95 15.78 -7.62
N HIS A 172 -13.73 16.81 -7.31
CA HIS A 172 -13.55 18.14 -7.92
C HIS A 172 -12.19 18.75 -7.54
N ARG A 173 -11.77 18.61 -6.28
CA ARG A 173 -10.46 19.08 -5.82
C ARG A 173 -9.33 18.40 -6.59
N ILE A 174 -9.34 17.07 -6.64
CA ILE A 174 -8.32 16.27 -7.33
C ILE A 174 -8.30 16.57 -8.83
N ALA A 175 -9.47 16.61 -9.48
CA ALA A 175 -9.59 16.90 -10.90
C ALA A 175 -9.07 18.30 -11.24
N THR A 176 -9.44 19.31 -10.45
CA THR A 176 -8.97 20.70 -10.64
C THR A 176 -7.46 20.81 -10.52
N GLU A 177 -6.86 20.23 -9.47
CA GLU A 177 -5.42 20.26 -9.25
C GLU A 177 -4.63 19.49 -10.32
N LEU A 178 -5.24 18.46 -10.92
CA LEU A 178 -4.65 17.72 -12.03
C LEU A 178 -4.95 18.34 -13.40
N GLY A 179 -5.83 19.34 -13.51
CA GLY A 179 -6.28 19.90 -14.78
C GLY A 179 -7.20 18.98 -15.59
N LEU A 180 -7.90 18.05 -14.94
CA LEU A 180 -8.86 17.13 -15.54
C LEU A 180 -10.27 17.71 -15.54
N ASP A 181 -11.05 17.41 -16.58
CA ASP A 181 -12.48 17.72 -16.62
C ASP A 181 -13.28 16.61 -15.91
N PRO A 182 -14.00 16.90 -14.81
CA PRO A 182 -14.84 15.92 -14.12
C PRO A 182 -15.87 15.23 -15.03
N ALA A 183 -16.29 15.86 -16.13
CA ALA A 183 -17.23 15.27 -17.08
C ALA A 183 -16.62 14.09 -17.88
N THR A 184 -15.29 13.98 -17.93
CA THR A 184 -14.59 12.89 -18.64
C THR A 184 -14.42 11.62 -17.79
N PHE A 185 -14.96 11.60 -16.56
CA PHE A 185 -15.10 10.39 -15.77
C PHE A 185 -16.34 9.61 -16.22
N ASP A 186 -16.29 9.07 -17.43
CA ASP A 186 -17.39 8.31 -18.05
C ASP A 186 -16.91 6.99 -18.67
N GLY A 187 -17.85 6.11 -19.03
CA GLY A 187 -17.59 4.87 -19.74
C GLY A 187 -16.43 4.04 -19.19
N ASP A 188 -15.41 3.82 -20.02
CA ASP A 188 -14.20 3.04 -19.69
C ASP A 188 -13.16 3.83 -18.85
N ALA A 189 -13.37 5.13 -18.66
CA ALA A 189 -12.54 6.05 -17.89
C ALA A 189 -13.24 6.53 -16.61
N ASP A 190 -14.19 5.75 -16.07
CA ASP A 190 -14.94 6.00 -14.83
C ASP A 190 -14.08 6.03 -13.55
N ARG A 191 -12.76 5.99 -13.64
CA ARG A 191 -11.81 5.98 -12.52
C ARG A 191 -10.47 6.57 -12.91
N LEU A 192 -9.79 7.20 -11.95
CA LEU A 192 -8.44 7.75 -12.16
C LEU A 192 -7.37 6.76 -11.67
N ALA A 193 -6.45 6.35 -12.55
CA ALA A 193 -5.29 5.55 -12.21
C ALA A 193 -4.21 6.41 -11.55
N ILE A 194 -3.63 5.89 -10.47
CA ILE A 194 -2.58 6.56 -9.69
C ILE A 194 -1.49 5.56 -9.31
N LEU A 195 -0.27 6.05 -9.11
CA LEU A 195 0.81 5.24 -8.55
C LEU A 195 0.60 5.10 -7.04
N ARG A 196 0.88 3.92 -6.49
CA ARG A 196 0.77 3.59 -5.07
C ARG A 196 2.05 2.96 -4.55
N HIS A 197 2.54 3.48 -3.44
CA HIS A 197 3.81 3.11 -2.80
C HIS A 197 3.56 2.70 -1.36
N THR A 198 3.88 1.44 -1.04
CA THR A 198 3.81 0.90 0.33
C THR A 198 5.21 0.84 0.90
N LEU A 199 5.55 1.80 1.76
CA LEU A 199 6.91 2.03 2.28
C LEU A 199 7.20 1.14 3.48
N MET A 200 7.23 -0.17 3.28
CA MET A 200 7.47 -1.15 4.36
C MET A 200 8.95 -1.40 4.68
N ASN A 201 9.86 -1.00 3.79
CA ASN A 201 11.29 -1.14 4.00
C ASN A 201 11.77 -0.04 4.98
N PRO A 202 12.30 -0.39 6.17
CA PRO A 202 12.73 0.60 7.16
C PRO A 202 14.05 1.31 6.79
N TRP A 203 14.70 0.93 5.69
CA TRP A 203 16.00 1.44 5.24
C TRP A 203 15.91 2.34 4.00
N LEU A 204 14.74 2.90 3.69
CA LEU A 204 14.57 3.82 2.53
C LEU A 204 15.36 5.13 2.67
N ILE A 205 15.71 5.50 3.90
CA ILE A 205 16.58 6.64 4.22
C ILE A 205 17.76 6.08 5.01
N ASP A 206 18.86 5.86 4.32
CA ASP A 206 20.11 5.40 4.91
C ASP A 206 20.92 6.60 5.40
N ARG A 207 20.80 6.86 6.69
CA ARG A 207 21.51 7.97 7.35
C ARG A 207 23.00 7.70 7.53
N GLU A 208 23.41 6.43 7.55
CA GLU A 208 24.80 6.05 7.76
C GLU A 208 25.63 6.36 6.51
N ASN A 209 25.08 6.06 5.33
CA ASN A 209 25.74 6.33 4.05
C ASN A 209 25.28 7.63 3.37
N GLY A 210 24.34 8.37 3.99
CA GLY A 210 23.78 9.60 3.43
C GLY A 210 22.96 9.38 2.16
N ILE A 211 22.36 8.20 2.00
CA ILE A 211 21.60 7.81 0.80
C ILE A 211 20.10 7.90 1.09
N SER A 212 19.39 8.63 0.23
CA SER A 212 17.93 8.65 0.21
C SER A 212 17.44 7.90 -1.02
N TYR A 213 16.94 6.67 -0.83
CA TYR A 213 16.34 5.90 -1.93
C TYR A 213 15.03 6.55 -2.40
N ILE A 214 14.39 7.36 -1.56
CA ILE A 214 13.25 8.20 -1.92
C ILE A 214 13.67 9.27 -2.91
N ASP A 215 14.76 10.00 -2.67
CA ASP A 215 15.23 11.03 -3.60
C ASP A 215 15.62 10.41 -4.95
N ARG A 216 16.35 9.30 -4.92
CA ARG A 216 16.72 8.54 -6.13
C ARG A 216 15.50 8.04 -6.90
N TYR A 217 14.45 7.60 -6.21
CA TYR A 217 13.19 7.20 -6.85
C TYR A 217 12.55 8.37 -7.61
N PHE A 218 12.54 9.57 -7.02
CA PHE A 218 11.95 10.74 -7.68
C PHE A 218 12.83 11.31 -8.80
N GLU A 219 14.15 11.18 -8.72
CA GLU A 219 15.06 11.46 -9.85
C GLU A 219 14.76 10.53 -11.03
N PHE A 220 14.61 9.22 -10.75
CA PHE A 220 14.18 8.24 -11.75
C PHE A 220 12.82 8.59 -12.36
N LEU A 221 11.82 8.89 -11.51
CA LEU A 221 10.47 9.21 -11.95
C LEU A 221 10.44 10.49 -12.80
N GLU A 222 11.20 11.51 -12.44
CA GLU A 222 11.35 12.74 -13.23
C GLU A 222 11.92 12.46 -14.62
N ALA A 223 12.99 11.67 -14.70
CA ALA A 223 13.58 11.29 -15.98
C ALA A 223 12.55 10.54 -16.86
N ARG A 224 11.82 9.57 -16.29
CA ARG A 224 10.79 8.81 -17.03
C ARG A 224 9.63 9.70 -17.49
N VAL A 225 9.15 10.60 -16.64
CA VAL A 225 8.08 11.54 -16.99
C VAL A 225 8.50 12.44 -18.15
N ARG A 226 9.71 13.02 -18.10
CA ARG A 226 10.21 13.88 -19.18
C ARG A 226 10.41 13.11 -20.49
N ASP A 227 10.94 11.88 -20.43
CA ASP A 227 11.12 11.04 -21.61
C ASP A 227 9.78 10.70 -22.29
N LEU A 228 8.77 10.29 -21.51
CA LEU A 228 7.43 10.02 -22.04
C LEU A 228 6.81 11.27 -22.68
N ARG A 229 7.02 12.45 -22.10
CA ARG A 229 6.49 13.70 -22.66
C ARG A 229 7.19 14.11 -23.95
N ARG A 230 8.51 13.88 -24.07
CA ARG A 230 9.25 14.08 -25.33
C ARG A 230 8.84 13.11 -26.43
N GLY A 231 8.60 11.84 -26.09
CA GLY A 231 8.18 10.81 -27.05
C GLY A 231 6.81 11.10 -27.69
N VAL A 232 5.89 11.71 -26.93
CA VAL A 232 4.56 12.10 -27.43
C VAL A 232 4.62 13.32 -28.37
N SER A 233 5.60 14.22 -28.19
CA SER A 233 5.76 15.42 -29.04
C SER A 233 6.27 15.13 -30.46
N VAL A 234 6.83 13.94 -30.71
CA VAL A 234 7.38 13.56 -32.03
C VAL A 234 6.37 12.77 -32.88
N SER A 235 5.27 12.30 -32.28
CA SER A 235 4.25 11.48 -32.94
C SER A 235 2.92 12.19 -33.21
N ALA A 236 2.82 13.49 -32.94
CA ALA A 236 1.65 14.34 -33.20
C ALA A 236 1.94 15.31 -34.35
#